data_AF-A0A8X8BE13-F1
#
_entry.id   AF-A0A8X8BE13-F1
#
_cell.length_a   1.000
_cell.length_b   1.000
_cell.length_c   1.000
_cell.angle_alpha   90.00
_cell.angle_beta   90.00
_cell.angle_gamma   90.00
#
_symmetry.space_group_name_H-M   'P 1'
#
loop_
_entity.id
_entity.type
_entity.pdbx_description
1 polymer ?
#
loop_
_entity_poly.entity_id
_entity_poly.type
_entity_poly.pdbx_seq_one_letter_code
_entity_poly.pdbx_strand_id
1 'polypeptide(L)'
;MTVAAEDPSHHAQKPLTDNDIIRLAQYHHCQTSLSLPPYLLSPTSHDPLLSYLKSRSSSPSPSKPVSEYVIALLSPISLSPTTLSLSSLLASLLIAYTQIFSKIPSNSDSLKTIQLFGTLLRYLHVKEIKSVVDSILSGASRDVTVDAAQLFDLLPVCFDLLRNPIKAKASEIDYVSSAIDRVLSCEWEKGFLTKLVSRAKDFSFLDKGRKSESLEKVFSGVKCIDLQDLPSLVYQLLVLASKGFCKREVIGGVVCFFGSKAESRVASVLRQIEGTVLLHVNFAVKQDPSLGQEVVALVKSDLRAFNHFMVAVLFSVARVRKFGENSLGILRTALLSAYNYNDYRLSK
;
A
#
# COMPACT_ATOMS: atom_id res chain seq x y z
N MET A 1 -5.77 74.14 -5.24
CA MET A 1 -5.60 72.93 -6.06
C MET A 1 -4.19 72.43 -5.84
N THR A 2 -4.04 71.42 -5.01
CA THR A 2 -2.81 70.65 -4.85
C THR A 2 -3.28 69.26 -4.45
N VAL A 3 -3.31 68.37 -5.44
CA VAL A 3 -3.66 66.96 -5.26
C VAL A 3 -2.49 66.32 -4.54
N ALA A 4 -2.70 65.93 -3.29
CA ALA A 4 -1.76 65.08 -2.57
C ALA A 4 -1.80 63.70 -3.23
N ALA A 5 -0.65 63.29 -3.78
CA ALA A 5 -0.43 61.93 -4.23
C ALA A 5 -0.46 61.01 -3.01
N GLU A 6 -1.42 60.08 -2.99
CA GLU A 6 -1.39 58.95 -2.06
C GLU A 6 -0.22 58.03 -2.44
N ASP A 7 0.68 57.85 -1.48
CA ASP A 7 1.75 56.85 -1.51
C ASP A 7 1.16 55.44 -1.64
N PRO A 8 1.73 54.54 -2.48
CA PRO A 8 1.32 53.15 -2.58
C PRO A 8 1.91 52.36 -1.41
N SER A 9 1.44 52.65 -0.20
CA SER A 9 1.82 51.93 1.00
C SER A 9 0.94 50.68 1.17
N HIS A 10 1.58 49.51 1.15
CA HIS A 10 1.15 48.25 1.75
C HIS A 10 -0.36 48.00 1.87
N HIS A 11 -0.97 47.38 0.86
CA HIS A 11 -2.20 46.60 1.08
C HIS A 11 -1.86 45.42 2.01
N ALA A 12 -2.00 45.62 3.32
CA ALA A 12 -2.01 44.55 4.30
C ALA A 12 -3.11 43.57 3.91
N GLN A 13 -2.71 42.39 3.42
CA GLN A 13 -3.64 41.34 3.01
C GLN A 13 -4.51 40.95 4.21
N LYS A 14 -5.83 41.11 4.11
CA LYS A 14 -6.75 40.72 5.17
C LYS A 14 -6.60 39.20 5.42
N PRO A 15 -6.27 38.77 6.66
CA PRO A 15 -6.12 37.35 6.96
C PRO A 15 -7.48 36.64 6.80
N LEU A 16 -7.45 35.49 6.12
CA LEU A 16 -8.63 34.65 5.96
C LEU A 16 -8.79 33.75 7.19
N THR A 17 -10.02 33.60 7.67
CA THR A 17 -10.36 32.59 8.67
C THR A 17 -10.55 31.22 8.02
N ASP A 18 -10.58 30.16 8.82
CA ASP A 18 -10.86 28.80 8.36
C ASP A 18 -12.24 28.67 7.69
N ASN A 19 -13.24 29.39 8.19
CA ASN A 19 -14.58 29.46 7.58
C ASN A 19 -14.60 30.25 6.27
N ASP A 20 -13.77 31.30 6.15
CA ASP A 20 -13.65 32.04 4.90
C ASP A 20 -13.06 31.17 3.79
N ILE A 21 -12.12 30.28 4.12
CA ILE A 21 -11.51 29.33 3.18
C ILE A 21 -12.53 28.30 2.68
N ILE A 22 -13.37 27.78 3.58
CA ILE A 22 -14.45 26.85 3.20
C ILE A 22 -15.45 27.53 2.27
N ARG A 23 -15.87 28.76 2.62
CA ARG A 23 -16.77 29.55 1.77
C ARG A 23 -16.15 29.83 0.41
N LEU A 24 -14.88 30.24 0.39
CA LEU A 24 -14.12 30.50 -0.84
C LEU A 24 -14.12 29.28 -1.76
N ALA A 25 -13.85 28.09 -1.22
CA ALA A 25 -13.90 26.86 -1.99
C ALA A 25 -15.30 26.60 -2.59
N GLN A 26 -16.37 26.80 -1.81
CA GLN A 26 -17.75 26.65 -2.30
C GLN A 26 -18.06 27.63 -3.45
N TYR A 27 -17.61 28.88 -3.34
CA TYR A 27 -17.77 29.87 -4.41
C TYR A 27 -17.01 29.52 -5.68
N HIS A 28 -15.76 29.03 -5.59
CA HIS A 28 -14.99 28.60 -6.76
C HIS A 28 -15.59 27.39 -7.48
N HIS A 29 -16.29 26.50 -6.77
CA HIS A 29 -17.02 25.40 -7.41
C HIS A 29 -18.19 25.91 -8.25
N CYS A 30 -18.78 27.06 -7.89
CA CYS A 30 -19.88 27.68 -8.63
C CYS A 30 -19.40 28.66 -9.72
N GLN A 31 -18.21 29.26 -9.57
CA GLN A 31 -17.69 30.29 -10.47
C GLN A 31 -16.18 30.11 -10.73
N THR A 32 -15.85 29.57 -11.91
CA THR A 32 -14.48 29.22 -12.32
C THR A 32 -13.59 30.42 -12.69
N SER A 33 -14.13 31.65 -12.71
CA SER A 33 -13.44 32.86 -13.20
C SER A 33 -12.87 33.77 -12.09
N LEU A 34 -12.95 33.36 -10.82
CA LEU A 34 -12.42 34.14 -9.69
C LEU A 34 -10.89 33.96 -9.58
N SER A 35 -10.18 35.07 -9.42
CA SER A 35 -8.74 35.05 -9.10
C SER A 35 -8.50 34.58 -7.66
N LEU A 36 -7.41 33.85 -7.46
CA LEU A 36 -6.99 33.37 -6.13
C LEU A 36 -6.70 34.56 -5.20
N PRO A 37 -7.20 34.54 -3.95
CA PRO A 37 -6.87 35.58 -2.98
C PRO A 37 -5.36 35.72 -2.77
N PRO A 38 -4.81 36.95 -2.79
CA PRO A 38 -3.38 37.19 -2.57
C PRO A 38 -2.85 36.61 -1.25
N TYR A 39 -3.71 36.49 -0.23
CA TYR A 39 -3.37 35.88 1.04
C TYR A 39 -2.93 34.41 0.89
N LEU A 40 -3.61 33.60 0.07
CA LEU A 40 -3.23 32.20 -0.19
C LEU A 40 -1.93 32.08 -1.00
N LEU A 41 -1.56 33.12 -1.75
CA LEU A 41 -0.33 33.16 -2.51
C LEU A 41 0.87 33.64 -1.68
N SER A 42 0.64 34.19 -0.49
CA SER A 42 1.70 34.68 0.39
C SER A 42 2.26 33.56 1.27
N PRO A 43 3.59 33.31 1.28
CA PRO A 43 4.20 32.34 2.18
C PRO A 43 3.94 32.60 3.67
N THR A 44 3.69 33.86 4.05
CA THR A 44 3.41 34.26 5.44
C THR A 44 2.05 33.76 5.95
N SER A 45 1.15 33.33 5.06
CA SER A 45 -0.14 32.76 5.45
C SER A 45 -0.06 31.28 5.80
N HIS A 46 1.02 30.58 5.45
CA HIS A 46 1.10 29.13 5.62
C HIS A 46 0.94 28.71 7.09
N ASP A 47 1.67 29.34 8.01
CA ASP A 47 1.59 28.99 9.44
C ASP A 47 0.18 29.17 10.03
N PRO A 48 -0.51 30.33 9.82
CA PRO A 48 -1.93 30.47 10.16
C PRO A 48 -2.82 29.39 9.56
N LEU A 49 -2.69 29.10 8.26
CA LEU A 49 -3.51 28.11 7.56
C LEU A 49 -3.34 26.69 8.14
N LEU A 50 -2.12 26.32 8.51
CA LEU A 50 -1.80 25.03 9.13
C LEU A 50 -2.24 24.97 10.60
N SER A 51 -2.27 26.11 11.30
CA SER A 51 -2.76 26.18 12.68
C SER A 51 -4.26 25.86 12.76
N TYR A 52 -5.05 26.31 11.77
CA TYR A 52 -6.48 25.98 11.68
C TYR A 52 -6.71 24.49 11.47
N LEU A 53 -5.86 23.82 10.68
CA LEU A 53 -5.92 22.37 10.50
C LEU A 53 -5.72 21.63 11.85
N LYS A 54 -4.74 22.07 12.65
CA LYS A 54 -4.47 21.51 13.99
C LYS A 54 -5.59 21.79 14.99
N SER A 55 -6.22 22.96 14.90
CA SER A 55 -7.38 23.30 15.72
C SER A 55 -8.57 22.38 15.39
N ARG A 56 -8.87 22.18 14.11
CA ARG A 56 -9.96 21.31 13.65
C ARG A 56 -9.75 19.83 13.99
N SER A 57 -8.51 19.36 14.02
CA SER A 57 -8.19 17.99 14.45
C SER A 57 -8.35 17.76 15.95
N SER A 58 -8.48 18.82 16.74
CA SER A 58 -8.76 18.74 18.20
C SER A 58 -10.25 18.74 18.52
N SER A 59 -11.12 18.79 17.51
CA SER A 59 -12.57 18.68 17.68
C SER A 59 -13.00 17.26 18.08
N PRO A 60 -14.14 17.08 18.78
CA PRO A 60 -14.58 15.76 19.26
C PRO A 60 -14.86 14.75 18.13
N SER A 61 -15.15 15.25 16.91
CA SER A 61 -15.35 14.43 15.72
C SER A 61 -14.52 15.00 14.55
N PRO A 62 -13.20 14.73 14.51
CA PRO A 62 -12.27 15.50 13.69
C PRO A 62 -12.32 15.18 12.19
N SER A 63 -12.87 14.03 11.79
CA SER A 63 -12.84 13.57 10.40
C SER A 63 -13.46 14.56 9.41
N LYS A 64 -14.74 14.93 9.60
CA LYS A 64 -15.46 15.81 8.67
C LYS A 64 -14.89 17.24 8.67
N PRO A 65 -14.66 17.92 9.82
CA PRO A 65 -14.11 19.26 9.84
C PRO A 65 -12.71 19.37 9.23
N VAL A 66 -11.86 18.34 9.43
CA VAL A 66 -10.53 18.28 8.83
C VAL A 66 -10.62 18.03 7.33
N SER A 67 -11.39 17.03 6.89
CA SER A 67 -11.53 16.71 5.47
C SER A 67 -12.11 17.88 4.68
N GLU A 68 -13.17 18.53 5.18
CA GLU A 68 -13.78 19.71 4.57
C GLU A 68 -12.78 20.85 4.42
N TYR A 69 -12.02 21.15 5.47
CA TYR A 69 -11.03 22.23 5.45
C TYR A 69 -9.85 21.92 4.51
N VAL A 70 -9.33 20.70 4.54
CA VAL A 70 -8.22 20.29 3.65
C VAL A 70 -8.68 20.30 2.20
N ILE A 71 -9.86 19.75 1.88
CA ILE A 71 -10.41 19.78 0.52
C ILE A 71 -10.64 21.23 0.07
N ALA A 72 -11.12 22.10 0.96
CA ALA A 72 -11.29 23.53 0.68
C ALA A 72 -9.97 24.25 0.37
N LEU A 73 -8.85 23.84 0.96
CA LEU A 73 -7.51 24.35 0.61
C LEU A 73 -6.97 23.72 -0.68
N LEU A 74 -7.23 22.43 -0.91
CA LEU A 74 -6.74 21.73 -2.10
C LEU A 74 -7.46 22.16 -3.38
N SER A 75 -8.75 22.55 -3.29
CA SER A 75 -9.52 23.05 -4.43
C SER A 75 -8.87 24.25 -5.13
N PRO A 76 -8.54 25.37 -4.45
CA PRO A 76 -7.84 26.49 -5.06
C PRO A 76 -6.43 26.12 -5.52
N ILE A 77 -5.69 25.29 -4.77
CA ILE A 77 -4.37 24.80 -5.19
C ILE A 77 -4.47 24.04 -6.52
N SER A 78 -5.50 23.22 -6.71
CA SER A 78 -5.70 22.44 -7.93
C SER A 78 -5.95 23.29 -9.19
N LEU A 79 -6.41 24.54 -9.03
CA LEU A 79 -6.65 25.48 -10.13
C LEU A 79 -5.38 26.17 -10.63
N SER A 80 -4.34 26.27 -9.78
CA SER A 80 -3.05 26.89 -10.15
C SER A 80 -1.88 26.17 -9.47
N PRO A 81 -1.69 24.87 -9.72
CA PRO A 81 -0.79 24.04 -8.93
C PRO A 81 0.70 24.30 -9.24
N THR A 82 1.01 25.01 -10.33
CA THR A 82 2.38 25.37 -10.73
C THR A 82 2.89 26.64 -10.05
N THR A 83 2.05 27.36 -9.31
CA THR A 83 2.48 28.53 -8.56
C THR A 83 3.32 28.10 -7.36
N LEU A 84 4.56 28.60 -7.25
CA LEU A 84 5.55 28.15 -6.26
C LEU A 84 5.08 28.27 -4.79
N SER A 85 4.33 29.33 -4.45
CA SER A 85 3.75 29.45 -3.10
C SER A 85 2.68 28.39 -2.82
N LEU A 86 1.88 28.02 -3.83
CA LEU A 86 0.87 26.98 -3.69
C LEU A 86 1.47 25.57 -3.67
N SER A 87 2.56 25.31 -4.37
CA SER A 87 3.28 24.02 -4.28
C SER A 87 3.92 23.83 -2.90
N SER A 88 4.53 24.88 -2.35
CA SER A 88 5.11 24.84 -1.00
C SER A 88 4.03 24.78 0.09
N LEU A 89 2.87 25.43 -0.11
CA LEU A 89 1.70 25.26 0.75
C LEU A 89 1.17 23.82 0.70
N LEU A 90 1.06 23.23 -0.50
CA LEU A 90 0.61 21.84 -0.68
C LEU A 90 1.53 20.86 0.07
N ALA A 91 2.85 21.01 -0.07
CA ALA A 91 3.82 20.20 0.65
C ALA A 91 3.65 20.33 2.17
N SER A 92 3.57 21.57 2.67
CA SER A 92 3.43 21.86 4.10
C SER A 92 2.10 21.36 4.66
N LEU A 93 1.01 21.47 3.88
CA LEU A 93 -0.31 20.96 4.22
C LEU A 93 -0.34 19.44 4.30
N LEU A 94 0.29 18.75 3.34
CA LEU A 94 0.38 17.30 3.36
C LEU A 94 1.22 16.80 4.55
N ILE A 95 2.35 17.44 4.85
CA ILE A 95 3.18 17.11 6.02
C ILE A 95 2.42 17.40 7.33
N ALA A 96 1.65 18.48 7.41
CA ALA A 96 0.82 18.74 8.58
C ALA A 96 -0.30 17.70 8.70
N TYR A 97 -0.89 17.26 7.58
CA TYR A 97 -1.93 16.24 7.55
C TYR A 97 -1.40 14.88 8.03
N THR A 98 -0.22 14.45 7.57
CA THR A 98 0.41 13.19 8.03
C THR A 98 0.66 13.20 9.54
N GLN A 99 1.06 14.35 10.11
CA GLN A 99 1.31 14.49 11.56
C GLN A 99 0.04 14.39 12.42
N ILE A 100 -1.12 14.82 11.91
CA ILE A 100 -2.39 14.75 12.65
C ILE A 100 -3.21 13.50 12.32
N PHE A 101 -2.80 12.73 11.32
CA PHE A 101 -3.60 11.63 10.77
C PHE A 101 -3.94 10.56 11.80
N SER A 102 -3.04 10.29 12.75
CA SER A 102 -3.28 9.35 13.85
C SER A 102 -4.43 9.75 14.78
N LYS A 103 -4.88 11.01 14.74
CA LYS A 103 -6.02 11.52 15.52
C LYS A 103 -7.33 11.48 14.72
N ILE A 104 -7.28 11.12 13.45
CA ILE A 104 -8.43 11.15 12.54
C ILE A 104 -8.90 9.72 12.28
N PRO A 105 -10.19 9.41 12.47
CA PRO A 105 -10.74 8.11 12.09
C PRO A 105 -10.56 7.83 10.60
N SER A 106 -10.14 6.62 10.26
CA SER A 106 -10.06 6.18 8.86
C SER A 106 -11.44 5.89 8.29
N ASN A 107 -11.92 6.75 7.41
CA ASN A 107 -13.24 6.62 6.79
C ASN A 107 -13.25 7.11 5.33
N SER A 108 -14.43 7.28 4.75
CA SER A 108 -14.57 7.76 3.37
C SER A 108 -13.99 9.17 3.16
N ASP A 109 -14.02 10.01 4.18
CA ASP A 109 -13.59 11.41 4.09
C ASP A 109 -12.06 11.50 4.10
N SER A 110 -11.39 10.76 4.98
CA SER A 110 -9.93 10.63 4.97
C SER A 110 -9.42 10.05 3.65
N LEU A 111 -10.11 9.05 3.09
CA LEU A 111 -9.77 8.44 1.81
C LEU A 111 -9.88 9.44 0.64
N LYS A 112 -10.98 10.21 0.56
CA LYS A 112 -11.15 11.25 -0.48
C LYS A 112 -10.04 12.30 -0.39
N THR A 113 -9.71 12.74 0.82
CA THR A 113 -8.62 13.69 1.05
C THR A 113 -7.28 13.14 0.57
N ILE A 114 -6.94 11.89 0.91
CA ILE A 114 -5.71 11.23 0.45
C ILE A 114 -5.69 11.07 -1.07
N GLN A 115 -6.79 10.68 -1.69
CA GLN A 115 -6.89 10.57 -3.14
C GLN A 115 -6.62 11.92 -3.83
N LEU A 116 -7.20 13.00 -3.31
CA LEU A 116 -6.98 14.34 -3.85
C LEU A 116 -5.52 14.77 -3.72
N PHE A 117 -4.88 14.56 -2.56
CA PHE A 117 -3.43 14.75 -2.41
C PHE A 117 -2.65 13.97 -3.46
N GLY A 118 -2.99 12.69 -3.67
CA GLY A 118 -2.35 11.83 -4.67
C GLY A 118 -2.38 12.41 -6.08
N THR A 119 -3.48 13.07 -6.48
CA THR A 119 -3.57 13.71 -7.81
C THR A 119 -2.63 14.92 -7.96
N LEU A 120 -2.34 15.61 -6.86
CA LEU A 120 -1.58 16.85 -6.82
C LEU A 120 -0.07 16.65 -6.52
N LEU A 121 0.35 15.45 -6.09
CA LEU A 121 1.76 15.14 -5.82
C LEU A 121 2.71 15.45 -7.00
N ARG A 122 2.22 15.34 -8.23
CA ARG A 122 3.00 15.61 -9.45
C ARG A 122 3.52 17.05 -9.57
N TYR A 123 2.95 17.98 -8.81
CA TYR A 123 3.31 19.39 -8.82
C TYR A 123 4.32 19.76 -7.74
N LEU A 124 4.66 18.82 -6.85
CA LEU A 124 5.67 19.02 -5.82
C LEU A 124 7.08 18.89 -6.39
N HIS A 125 8.01 19.65 -5.83
CA HIS A 125 9.43 19.49 -6.11
C HIS A 125 9.97 18.22 -5.43
N VAL A 126 11.04 17.64 -5.98
CA VAL A 126 11.67 16.41 -5.46
C VAL A 126 11.99 16.50 -3.96
N LYS A 127 12.49 17.64 -3.48
CA LYS A 127 12.81 17.85 -2.05
C LYS A 127 11.57 17.75 -1.16
N GLU A 128 10.43 18.26 -1.64
CA GLU A 128 9.16 18.22 -0.94
C GLU A 128 8.59 16.80 -0.93
N ILE A 129 8.67 16.08 -2.06
CA ILE A 129 8.26 14.67 -2.15
C ILE A 129 9.06 13.81 -1.16
N LYS A 130 10.38 14.00 -1.05
CA LYS A 130 11.21 13.32 -0.04
C LYS A 130 10.74 13.65 1.38
N SER A 131 10.47 14.92 1.67
CA SER A 131 9.98 15.35 2.98
C SER A 131 8.62 14.74 3.34
N VAL A 132 7.73 14.60 2.35
CA VAL A 132 6.43 13.91 2.50
C VAL A 132 6.63 12.41 2.78
N VAL A 133 7.49 11.73 2.02
CA VAL A 133 7.82 10.32 2.25
C VAL A 133 8.40 10.13 3.65
N ASP A 134 9.33 10.97 4.07
CA ASP A 134 9.92 10.93 5.42
C ASP A 134 8.87 11.13 6.51
N SER A 135 7.90 12.02 6.29
CA SER A 135 6.81 12.24 7.23
C SER A 135 5.81 11.09 7.28
N ILE A 136 5.55 10.39 6.18
CA ILE A 136 4.70 9.18 6.18
C ILE A 136 5.43 8.06 6.94
N LEU A 137 6.70 7.84 6.62
CA LEU A 137 7.52 6.77 7.21
C LEU A 137 7.89 7.03 8.68
N SER A 138 7.93 8.28 9.14
CA SER A 138 8.11 8.57 10.58
C SER A 138 6.85 8.23 11.41
N GLY A 139 5.67 8.26 10.78
CA GLY A 139 4.45 7.72 11.37
C GLY A 139 4.46 6.19 11.46
N ALA A 140 5.20 5.52 10.58
CA ALA A 140 5.29 4.07 10.49
C ALA A 140 6.09 3.39 11.62
N SER A 141 6.97 4.15 12.29
CA SER A 141 7.80 3.62 13.39
C SER A 141 7.12 3.68 14.76
N ARG A 142 5.84 4.05 14.80
CA ARG A 142 4.97 4.03 15.98
C ARG A 142 3.83 3.06 15.66
N ASP A 143 3.45 2.17 16.58
CA ASP A 143 2.40 1.13 16.43
C ASP A 143 1.38 1.48 15.33
N VAL A 144 1.59 0.92 14.14
CA VAL A 144 0.85 1.32 12.94
C VAL A 144 -0.53 0.68 12.99
N THR A 145 -1.45 1.39 13.64
CA THR A 145 -2.87 1.05 13.59
C THR A 145 -3.31 0.89 12.13
N VAL A 146 -4.30 0.01 11.89
CA VAL A 146 -4.91 -0.24 10.58
C VAL A 146 -5.29 1.06 9.87
N ASP A 147 -5.69 2.06 10.66
CA ASP A 147 -6.10 3.37 10.20
C ASP A 147 -4.94 4.17 9.61
N ALA A 148 -3.77 4.20 10.26
CA ALA A 148 -2.57 4.90 9.78
C ALA A 148 -2.05 4.35 8.43
N ALA A 149 -2.41 3.12 8.08
CA ALA A 149 -2.00 2.48 6.83
C ALA A 149 -2.58 3.15 5.57
N GLN A 150 -3.61 4.00 5.67
CA GLN A 150 -4.16 4.71 4.50
C GLN A 150 -3.16 5.68 3.86
N LEU A 151 -2.30 6.34 4.65
CA LEU A 151 -1.30 7.29 4.11
C LEU A 151 -0.28 6.61 3.18
N PHE A 152 -0.07 5.30 3.33
CA PHE A 152 0.82 4.52 2.47
C PHE A 152 0.29 4.40 1.04
N ASP A 153 -0.99 4.72 0.79
CA ASP A 153 -1.53 4.80 -0.57
C ASP A 153 -0.84 5.88 -1.41
N LEU A 154 -0.16 6.85 -0.79
CA LEU A 154 0.61 7.89 -1.48
C LEU A 154 2.02 7.43 -1.87
N LEU A 155 2.59 6.42 -1.20
CA LEU A 155 3.98 6.01 -1.44
C LEU A 155 4.26 5.53 -2.87
N PRO A 156 3.40 4.71 -3.52
CA PRO A 156 3.64 4.31 -4.90
C PRO A 156 3.80 5.52 -5.83
N VAL A 157 2.91 6.52 -5.68
CA VAL A 157 2.94 7.75 -6.50
C VAL A 157 4.22 8.55 -6.21
N CYS A 158 4.60 8.70 -4.94
CA CYS A 158 5.85 9.37 -4.57
C CYS A 158 7.08 8.66 -5.17
N PHE A 159 7.14 7.33 -5.09
CA PHE A 159 8.26 6.55 -5.62
C PHE A 159 8.33 6.61 -7.14
N ASP A 160 7.21 6.55 -7.83
CA ASP A 160 7.16 6.71 -9.29
C ASP A 160 7.67 8.09 -9.74
N LEU A 161 7.30 9.15 -9.01
CA LEU A 161 7.79 10.51 -9.27
C LEU A 161 9.30 10.65 -9.02
N LEU A 162 9.80 10.05 -7.94
CA LEU A 162 11.24 10.07 -7.59
C LEU A 162 12.09 9.19 -8.51
N ARG A 163 11.52 8.11 -9.05
CA ARG A 163 12.20 7.17 -9.96
C ARG A 163 11.97 7.47 -11.44
N ASN A 164 11.47 8.67 -11.77
CA ASN A 164 11.17 9.02 -13.15
C ASN A 164 12.39 8.77 -14.06
N PRO A 165 12.33 7.84 -15.02
CA PRO A 165 13.50 7.37 -15.75
C PRO A 165 14.18 8.46 -16.61
N ILE A 166 13.46 9.56 -16.89
CA ILE A 166 13.95 10.67 -17.70
C ILE A 166 14.70 11.71 -16.85
N LYS A 167 14.32 11.85 -15.57
CA LYS A 167 14.74 12.98 -14.72
C LYS A 167 15.45 12.55 -13.43
N ALA A 168 15.34 11.28 -13.05
CA ALA A 168 15.80 10.80 -11.76
C ALA A 168 17.32 10.78 -11.66
N LYS A 169 17.84 11.37 -10.59
CA LYS A 169 19.25 11.27 -10.21
C LYS A 169 19.50 9.96 -9.45
N ALA A 170 20.74 9.46 -9.49
CA ALA A 170 21.13 8.29 -8.70
C ALA A 170 20.76 8.43 -7.22
N SER A 171 20.98 9.61 -6.63
CA SER A 171 20.62 9.91 -5.24
C SER A 171 19.11 9.90 -4.93
N GLU A 172 18.24 9.97 -5.93
CA GLU A 172 16.79 9.83 -5.77
C GLU A 172 16.38 8.35 -5.80
N ILE A 173 17.03 7.56 -6.64
CA ILE A 173 16.86 6.10 -6.69
C ILE A 173 17.36 5.47 -5.38
N ASP A 174 18.54 5.90 -4.90
CA ASP A 174 19.11 5.45 -3.63
C ASP A 174 18.20 5.81 -2.45
N TYR A 175 17.64 7.03 -2.46
CA TYR A 175 16.67 7.46 -1.46
C TYR A 175 15.42 6.56 -1.45
N VAL A 176 14.88 6.20 -2.61
CA VAL A 176 13.71 5.29 -2.67
C VAL A 176 14.08 3.90 -2.13
N SER A 177 15.28 3.40 -2.44
CA SER A 177 15.78 2.13 -1.88
C SER A 177 15.86 2.20 -0.35
N SER A 178 16.42 3.27 0.22
CA SER A 178 16.46 3.47 1.68
C SER A 178 15.08 3.65 2.31
N ALA A 179 14.13 4.27 1.58
CA ALA A 179 12.74 4.39 2.03
C ALA A 179 12.05 3.01 2.09
N ILE A 180 12.32 2.14 1.12
CA ILE A 180 11.86 0.74 1.11
C ILE A 180 12.49 -0.04 2.25
N ASP A 181 13.79 0.13 2.51
CA ASP A 181 14.47 -0.48 3.67
C ASP A 181 13.77 -0.14 4.98
N ARG A 182 13.34 1.12 5.15
CA ARG A 182 12.57 1.55 6.33
C ARG A 182 11.21 0.85 6.42
N VAL A 183 10.48 0.70 5.30
CA VAL A 183 9.21 -0.05 5.28
C VAL A 183 9.45 -1.53 5.62
N LEU A 184 10.53 -2.12 5.10
CA LEU A 184 10.94 -3.50 5.34
C LEU A 184 11.56 -3.72 6.73
N SER A 185 11.92 -2.68 7.49
CA SER A 185 12.39 -2.80 8.87
C SER A 185 11.31 -2.55 9.94
N CYS A 186 10.22 -1.84 9.61
CA CYS A 186 9.09 -1.62 10.54
C CYS A 186 8.33 -2.91 10.90
N GLU A 187 7.69 -3.00 12.07
CA GLU A 187 6.81 -4.14 12.37
C GLU A 187 5.53 -4.09 11.54
N TRP A 188 5.10 -5.24 10.99
CA TRP A 188 3.90 -5.35 10.17
C TRP A 188 2.76 -5.99 10.94
N GLU A 189 2.01 -5.16 11.67
CA GLU A 189 0.74 -5.56 12.25
C GLU A 189 -0.27 -5.95 11.17
N LYS A 190 -1.32 -6.70 11.58
CA LYS A 190 -2.34 -7.28 10.68
C LYS A 190 -2.82 -6.30 9.60
N GLY A 191 -3.28 -5.11 9.99
CA GLY A 191 -3.84 -4.14 9.04
C GLY A 191 -2.80 -3.58 8.06
N PHE A 192 -1.59 -3.31 8.56
CA PHE A 192 -0.50 -2.81 7.71
C PHE A 192 -0.02 -3.88 6.72
N LEU A 193 0.10 -5.13 7.17
CA LEU A 193 0.45 -6.26 6.31
C LEU A 193 -0.58 -6.44 5.18
N THR A 194 -1.87 -6.52 5.51
CA THR A 194 -2.93 -6.67 4.49
C THR A 194 -2.93 -5.50 3.51
N LYS A 195 -2.70 -4.27 4.00
CA LYS A 195 -2.60 -3.08 3.16
C LYS A 195 -1.42 -3.17 2.18
N LEU A 196 -0.23 -3.51 2.66
CA LEU A 196 0.97 -3.63 1.82
C LEU A 196 0.80 -4.73 0.76
N VAL A 197 0.24 -5.88 1.11
CA VAL A 197 -0.06 -6.94 0.13
C VAL A 197 -1.03 -6.45 -0.94
N SER A 198 -2.11 -5.75 -0.56
CA SER A 198 -3.05 -5.19 -1.53
C SER A 198 -2.41 -4.18 -2.51
N ARG A 199 -1.32 -3.52 -2.08
CA ARG A 199 -0.56 -2.52 -2.83
C ARG A 199 0.72 -3.04 -3.47
N ALA A 200 1.12 -4.28 -3.23
CA ALA A 200 2.38 -4.85 -3.73
C ALA A 200 2.53 -4.74 -5.26
N LYS A 201 1.41 -4.81 -6.00
CA LYS A 201 1.38 -4.62 -7.46
C LYS A 201 1.87 -3.23 -7.90
N ASP A 202 1.64 -2.21 -7.06
CA ASP A 202 1.99 -0.82 -7.33
C ASP A 202 3.51 -0.59 -7.12
N PHE A 203 4.22 -1.57 -6.52
CA PHE A 203 5.67 -1.61 -6.38
C PHE A 203 6.35 -2.50 -7.43
N SER A 204 5.83 -2.51 -8.66
CA SER A 204 6.33 -3.37 -9.75
C SER A 204 7.81 -3.12 -10.07
N PHE A 205 8.31 -1.92 -9.80
CA PHE A 205 9.68 -1.46 -10.00
C PHE A 205 10.72 -2.14 -9.09
N LEU A 206 10.29 -2.85 -8.04
CA LEU A 206 11.21 -3.60 -7.17
C LEU A 206 11.89 -4.71 -7.96
N ASP A 207 13.20 -4.89 -7.74
CA ASP A 207 13.94 -6.03 -8.27
C ASP A 207 13.49 -7.33 -7.58
N LYS A 208 13.95 -8.47 -8.12
CA LYS A 208 13.56 -9.78 -7.63
C LYS A 208 13.96 -10.01 -6.16
N GLY A 209 15.12 -9.51 -5.74
CA GLY A 209 15.60 -9.66 -4.36
C GLY A 209 14.66 -8.97 -3.38
N ARG A 210 14.35 -7.69 -3.62
CA ARG A 210 13.42 -6.91 -2.79
C ARG A 210 12.01 -7.47 -2.75
N LYS A 211 11.53 -8.02 -3.87
CA LYS A 211 10.24 -8.73 -3.91
C LYS A 211 10.26 -10.00 -3.04
N SER A 212 11.38 -10.73 -3.02
CA SER A 212 11.56 -11.90 -2.15
C SER A 212 11.59 -11.50 -0.67
N GLU A 213 12.40 -10.51 -0.29
CA GLU A 213 12.45 -9.97 1.09
C GLU A 213 11.06 -9.53 1.58
N SER A 214 10.30 -8.85 0.71
CA SER A 214 8.93 -8.45 1.01
C SER A 214 8.03 -9.66 1.27
N LEU A 215 8.12 -10.71 0.46
CA LEU A 215 7.33 -11.93 0.64
C LEU A 215 7.72 -12.70 1.90
N GLU A 216 9.00 -12.82 2.19
CA GLU A 216 9.48 -13.44 3.43
C GLU A 216 8.87 -12.75 4.66
N LYS A 217 8.82 -11.42 4.62
CA LYS A 217 8.18 -10.62 5.66
C LYS A 217 6.66 -10.76 5.70
N VAL A 218 5.99 -10.89 4.55
CA VAL A 218 4.56 -11.25 4.51
C VAL A 218 4.36 -12.57 5.24
N PHE A 219 5.07 -13.63 4.85
CA PHE A 219 4.90 -14.98 5.39
C PHE A 219 5.30 -15.09 6.87
N SER A 220 6.25 -14.28 7.36
CA SER A 220 6.55 -14.21 8.79
C SER A 220 5.39 -13.60 9.59
N GLY A 221 4.74 -12.57 9.03
CA GLY A 221 3.59 -11.89 9.63
C GLY A 221 2.24 -12.57 9.46
N VAL A 222 2.12 -13.61 8.60
CA VAL A 222 0.85 -14.35 8.42
C VAL A 222 0.33 -14.94 9.74
N LYS A 223 1.22 -15.26 10.69
CA LYS A 223 0.85 -15.76 12.02
C LYS A 223 0.03 -14.77 12.85
N CYS A 224 0.10 -13.47 12.54
CA CYS A 224 -0.63 -12.41 13.22
C CYS A 224 -2.03 -12.17 12.61
N ILE A 225 -2.41 -12.92 11.59
CA ILE A 225 -3.66 -12.77 10.86
C ILE A 225 -4.67 -13.79 11.38
N ASP A 226 -5.90 -13.34 11.60
CA ASP A 226 -6.99 -14.22 11.99
C ASP A 226 -7.21 -15.31 10.93
N LEU A 227 -7.45 -16.53 11.39
CA LEU A 227 -7.62 -17.70 10.53
C LEU A 227 -8.65 -17.48 9.41
N GLN A 228 -9.72 -16.72 9.69
CA GLN A 228 -10.79 -16.42 8.73
C GLN A 228 -10.37 -15.45 7.61
N ASP A 229 -9.35 -14.62 7.84
CA ASP A 229 -8.85 -13.64 6.86
C ASP A 229 -7.77 -14.23 5.93
N LEU A 230 -7.19 -15.38 6.31
CA LEU A 230 -6.16 -16.06 5.53
C LEU A 230 -6.56 -16.36 4.08
N PRO A 231 -7.78 -16.85 3.77
CA PRO A 231 -8.17 -17.09 2.37
C PRO A 231 -8.11 -15.84 1.51
N SER A 232 -8.50 -14.68 2.05
CA SER A 232 -8.49 -13.40 1.35
C SER A 232 -7.05 -12.96 1.04
N LEU A 233 -6.16 -13.07 2.04
CA LEU A 233 -4.73 -12.79 1.84
C LEU A 233 -4.11 -13.69 0.78
N VAL A 234 -4.36 -15.00 0.85
CA VAL A 234 -3.81 -15.95 -0.13
C VAL A 234 -4.34 -15.66 -1.53
N TYR A 235 -5.62 -15.31 -1.67
CA TYR A 235 -6.17 -14.87 -2.95
C TYR A 235 -5.43 -13.65 -3.49
N GLN A 236 -5.19 -12.63 -2.66
CA GLN A 236 -4.41 -11.45 -3.06
C GLN A 236 -2.98 -11.82 -3.50
N LEU A 237 -2.30 -12.69 -2.76
CA LEU A 237 -0.97 -13.18 -3.12
C LEU A 237 -0.97 -13.94 -4.46
N LEU A 238 -1.98 -14.78 -4.71
CA LEU A 238 -2.12 -15.49 -5.99
C LEU A 238 -2.39 -14.54 -7.16
N VAL A 239 -3.18 -13.47 -6.95
CA VAL A 239 -3.40 -12.41 -7.95
C VAL A 239 -2.12 -11.61 -8.21
N LEU A 240 -1.29 -11.38 -7.19
CA LEU A 240 0.03 -10.77 -7.38
C LEU A 240 0.96 -11.69 -8.17
N ALA A 241 0.98 -12.98 -7.82
CA ALA A 241 1.75 -13.99 -8.51
C ALA A 241 1.34 -14.06 -9.99
N SER A 242 0.04 -14.08 -10.32
CA SER A 242 -0.41 -14.11 -11.72
C SER A 242 0.05 -12.89 -12.53
N LYS A 243 0.32 -11.76 -11.86
CA LYS A 243 0.90 -10.55 -12.46
C LYS A 243 2.43 -10.55 -12.54
N GLY A 244 3.08 -11.68 -12.22
CA GLY A 244 4.53 -11.85 -12.31
C GLY A 244 5.30 -11.57 -11.02
N PHE A 245 4.61 -11.32 -9.90
CA PHE A 245 5.27 -11.08 -8.62
C PHE A 245 5.70 -12.41 -7.97
N CYS A 246 6.96 -12.82 -8.17
CA CYS A 246 7.62 -13.95 -7.48
C CYS A 246 6.74 -15.21 -7.35
N LYS A 247 6.27 -15.72 -8.50
CA LYS A 247 5.28 -16.83 -8.58
C LYS A 247 5.68 -18.03 -7.73
N ARG A 248 6.94 -18.46 -7.85
CA ARG A 248 7.46 -19.64 -7.16
C ARG A 248 7.48 -19.43 -5.65
N GLU A 249 7.95 -18.27 -5.21
CA GLU A 249 8.08 -17.91 -3.81
C GLU A 249 6.71 -17.76 -3.15
N VAL A 250 5.72 -17.19 -3.85
CA VAL A 250 4.33 -17.13 -3.38
C VAL A 250 3.74 -18.54 -3.21
N ILE A 251 3.83 -19.39 -4.24
CA ILE A 251 3.28 -20.76 -4.18
C ILE A 251 3.99 -21.56 -3.09
N GLY A 252 5.32 -21.48 -3.02
CA GLY A 252 6.12 -22.16 -2.01
C GLY A 252 5.79 -21.70 -0.59
N GLY A 253 5.64 -20.40 -0.36
CA GLY A 253 5.26 -19.87 0.94
C GLY A 253 3.86 -20.31 1.38
N VAL A 254 2.87 -20.28 0.48
CA VAL A 254 1.51 -20.78 0.77
C VAL A 254 1.55 -22.26 1.14
N VAL A 255 2.26 -23.08 0.36
CA VAL A 255 2.35 -24.52 0.60
C VAL A 255 3.11 -24.85 1.88
N CYS A 256 4.19 -24.12 2.17
CA CYS A 256 4.97 -24.29 3.39
C CYS A 256 4.15 -23.92 4.63
N PHE A 257 3.41 -22.80 4.56
CA PHE A 257 2.58 -22.32 5.66
C PHE A 257 1.47 -23.33 6.02
N PHE A 258 0.64 -23.72 5.05
CA PHE A 258 -0.47 -24.66 5.30
C PHE A 258 -0.04 -26.10 5.46
N GLY A 259 1.15 -26.47 4.97
CA GLY A 259 1.72 -27.80 5.16
C GLY A 259 2.45 -28.00 6.49
N SER A 260 2.63 -26.92 7.26
CA SER A 260 3.22 -27.00 8.60
C SER A 260 2.22 -27.65 9.57
N LYS A 261 2.71 -28.55 10.46
CA LYS A 261 1.85 -29.34 11.35
C LYS A 261 1.15 -28.44 12.38
N ALA A 262 -0.11 -28.09 12.14
CA ALA A 262 -0.97 -27.51 13.17
C ALA A 262 -1.51 -28.63 14.07
N GLU A 263 -0.74 -29.01 15.09
CA GLU A 263 -1.18 -29.94 16.13
C GLU A 263 -2.14 -29.24 17.10
N SER A 264 -3.47 -29.33 16.88
CA SER A 264 -4.51 -29.24 17.94
C SER A 264 -5.95 -29.24 17.37
N ARG A 265 -6.96 -29.20 18.27
CA ARG A 265 -8.41 -29.09 18.02
C ARG A 265 -8.85 -28.00 17.02
N VAL A 266 -7.96 -27.06 16.66
CA VAL A 266 -8.16 -26.05 15.60
C VAL A 266 -8.12 -26.67 14.19
N ALA A 267 -7.74 -27.94 14.06
CA ALA A 267 -7.61 -28.65 12.78
C ALA A 267 -8.88 -28.66 11.91
N SER A 268 -10.10 -28.64 12.49
CA SER A 268 -11.33 -28.64 11.68
C SER A 268 -11.55 -27.31 10.96
N VAL A 269 -11.39 -26.19 11.68
CA VAL A 269 -11.47 -24.83 11.12
C VAL A 269 -10.35 -24.63 10.10
N LEU A 270 -9.14 -25.06 10.42
CA LEU A 270 -8.00 -24.94 9.52
C LEU A 270 -8.20 -25.76 8.23
N ARG A 271 -8.73 -26.98 8.32
CA ARG A 271 -9.07 -27.79 7.13
C ARG A 271 -10.13 -27.12 6.24
N GLN A 272 -11.11 -26.44 6.83
CA GLN A 272 -12.09 -25.68 6.06
C GLN A 272 -11.43 -24.51 5.32
N ILE A 273 -10.53 -23.79 5.99
CA ILE A 273 -9.73 -22.71 5.40
C ILE A 273 -8.85 -23.25 4.27
N GLU A 274 -8.16 -24.38 4.48
CA GLU A 274 -7.40 -25.08 3.44
C GLU A 274 -8.27 -25.39 2.22
N GLY A 275 -9.49 -25.88 2.43
CA GLY A 275 -10.46 -26.11 1.35
C GLY A 275 -10.74 -24.86 0.52
N THR A 276 -10.95 -23.71 1.17
CA THR A 276 -11.14 -22.42 0.49
C THR A 276 -9.86 -21.96 -0.22
N VAL A 277 -8.69 -22.15 0.39
CA VAL A 277 -7.41 -21.83 -0.25
C VAL A 277 -7.17 -22.70 -1.49
N LEU A 278 -7.50 -23.99 -1.44
CA LEU A 278 -7.42 -24.90 -2.59
C LEU A 278 -8.35 -24.45 -3.73
N LEU A 279 -9.51 -23.88 -3.40
CA LEU A 279 -10.40 -23.28 -4.39
C LEU A 279 -9.76 -22.04 -5.02
N HIS A 280 -9.17 -21.14 -4.24
CA HIS A 280 -8.43 -19.99 -4.76
C HIS A 280 -7.25 -20.38 -5.64
N VAL A 281 -6.47 -21.40 -5.25
CA VAL A 281 -5.37 -21.94 -6.07
C VAL A 281 -5.92 -22.51 -7.39
N ASN A 282 -6.98 -23.33 -7.34
CA ASN A 282 -7.57 -23.88 -8.56
C ASN A 282 -8.07 -22.78 -9.50
N PHE A 283 -8.73 -21.75 -8.95
CA PHE A 283 -9.20 -20.61 -9.72
C PHE A 283 -8.03 -19.82 -10.33
N ALA A 284 -6.99 -19.51 -9.54
CA ALA A 284 -5.81 -18.80 -10.01
C ALA A 284 -5.09 -19.56 -11.14
N VAL A 285 -4.94 -20.88 -11.03
CA VAL A 285 -4.34 -21.73 -12.08
C VAL A 285 -5.20 -21.81 -13.33
N LYS A 286 -6.53 -21.77 -13.20
CA LYS A 286 -7.43 -21.69 -14.37
C LYS A 286 -7.28 -20.36 -15.11
N GLN A 287 -7.09 -19.26 -14.39
CA GLN A 287 -6.90 -17.93 -14.98
C GLN A 287 -5.48 -17.74 -15.54
N ASP A 288 -4.45 -18.22 -14.84
CA ASP A 288 -3.06 -18.20 -15.26
C ASP A 288 -2.43 -19.60 -15.13
N PRO A 289 -2.41 -20.39 -16.22
CA PRO A 289 -1.80 -21.72 -16.23
C PRO A 289 -0.32 -21.74 -15.83
N SER A 290 0.42 -20.64 -15.94
CA SER A 290 1.84 -20.63 -15.53
C SER A 290 2.02 -20.81 -14.02
N LEU A 291 1.01 -20.48 -13.21
CA LEU A 291 1.00 -20.82 -11.78
C LEU A 291 0.98 -22.34 -11.57
N GLY A 292 0.22 -23.08 -12.38
CA GLY A 292 0.18 -24.55 -12.33
C GLY A 292 1.51 -25.19 -12.75
N GLN A 293 2.23 -24.55 -13.67
CA GLN A 293 3.59 -24.96 -14.04
C GLN A 293 4.57 -24.78 -12.87
N GLU A 294 4.47 -23.68 -12.14
CA GLU A 294 5.30 -23.44 -10.95
C GLU A 294 4.99 -24.40 -9.81
N VAL A 295 3.72 -24.78 -9.58
CA VAL A 295 3.36 -25.85 -8.63
C VAL A 295 4.11 -27.15 -8.96
N VAL A 296 4.07 -27.57 -10.23
CA VAL A 296 4.75 -28.80 -10.67
C VAL A 296 6.27 -28.66 -10.56
N ALA A 297 6.82 -27.51 -10.95
CA ALA A 297 8.25 -27.26 -10.87
C ALA A 297 8.76 -27.30 -9.43
N LEU A 298 8.01 -26.71 -8.50
CA LEU A 298 8.35 -26.65 -7.08
C LEU A 298 8.54 -28.05 -6.48
N VAL A 299 7.58 -28.96 -6.74
CA VAL A 299 7.65 -30.35 -6.25
C VAL A 299 8.84 -31.11 -6.80
N LYS A 300 9.19 -30.87 -8.07
CA LYS A 300 10.36 -31.50 -8.70
C LYS A 300 11.68 -30.97 -8.14
N SER A 301 11.71 -29.72 -7.67
CA SER A 301 12.92 -29.06 -7.18
C SER A 301 13.19 -29.21 -5.68
N ASP A 302 12.16 -29.31 -4.84
CA ASP A 302 12.33 -29.44 -3.39
C ASP A 302 11.31 -30.44 -2.80
N LEU A 303 11.80 -31.64 -2.45
CA LEU A 303 10.99 -32.68 -1.82
C LEU A 303 10.45 -32.26 -0.44
N ARG A 304 11.05 -31.27 0.24
CA ARG A 304 10.50 -30.73 1.51
C ARG A 304 9.21 -29.94 1.29
N ALA A 305 8.97 -29.45 0.07
CA ALA A 305 7.70 -28.87 -0.31
C ALA A 305 6.59 -29.93 -0.46
N PHE A 306 6.93 -31.23 -0.47
CA PHE A 306 5.97 -32.33 -0.55
C PHE A 306 5.38 -32.65 0.83
N ASN A 307 4.39 -31.85 1.24
CA ASN A 307 3.63 -32.00 2.49
C ASN A 307 2.15 -32.34 2.22
N HIS A 308 1.34 -32.52 3.27
CA HIS A 308 -0.08 -32.88 3.11
C HIS A 308 -0.85 -31.86 2.27
N PHE A 309 -0.53 -30.57 2.42
CA PHE A 309 -1.20 -29.51 1.69
C PHE A 309 -0.77 -29.47 0.22
N MET A 310 0.51 -29.71 -0.09
CA MET A 310 0.98 -29.87 -1.47
C MET A 310 0.29 -31.02 -2.19
N VAL A 311 0.08 -32.15 -1.51
CA VAL A 311 -0.69 -33.28 -2.08
C VAL A 311 -2.10 -32.84 -2.44
N ALA A 312 -2.77 -32.10 -1.55
CA ALA A 312 -4.10 -31.55 -1.80
C ALA A 312 -4.09 -30.52 -2.95
N VAL A 313 -3.05 -29.68 -3.05
CA VAL A 313 -2.85 -28.74 -4.17
C VAL A 313 -2.69 -29.50 -5.49
N LEU A 314 -1.88 -30.55 -5.55
CA LEU A 314 -1.70 -31.36 -6.76
C LEU A 314 -3.01 -32.02 -7.20
N PHE A 315 -3.80 -32.58 -6.28
CA PHE A 315 -5.13 -33.09 -6.61
C PHE A 315 -6.08 -31.98 -7.07
N SER A 316 -6.03 -30.81 -6.43
CA SER A 316 -6.85 -29.66 -6.83
C SER A 316 -6.49 -29.17 -8.23
N VAL A 317 -5.20 -29.07 -8.55
CA VAL A 317 -4.67 -28.65 -9.86
C VAL A 317 -4.91 -29.71 -10.94
N ALA A 318 -4.90 -31.00 -10.59
CA ALA A 318 -5.19 -32.09 -11.52
C ALA A 318 -6.60 -31.99 -12.16
N ARG A 319 -7.53 -31.29 -11.49
CA ARG A 319 -8.87 -30.98 -12.06
C ARG A 319 -8.82 -30.03 -13.25
N VAL A 320 -7.70 -29.33 -13.47
CA VAL A 320 -7.45 -28.53 -14.67
C VAL A 320 -6.88 -29.47 -15.74
N ARG A 321 -7.62 -29.69 -16.84
CA ARG A 321 -7.33 -30.71 -17.87
C ARG A 321 -5.86 -30.75 -18.31
N LYS A 322 -5.22 -29.59 -18.51
CA LYS A 322 -3.81 -29.47 -18.93
C LYS A 322 -2.81 -30.04 -17.92
N PHE A 323 -3.15 -30.07 -16.64
CA PHE A 323 -2.25 -30.49 -15.55
C PHE A 323 -2.61 -31.84 -14.95
N GLY A 324 -3.71 -32.48 -15.38
CA GLY A 324 -4.21 -33.74 -14.84
C GLY A 324 -3.15 -34.85 -14.82
N GLU A 325 -2.66 -35.25 -15.99
CA GLU A 325 -1.69 -36.35 -16.12
C GLU A 325 -0.37 -36.05 -15.38
N ASN A 326 0.16 -34.83 -15.51
CA ASN A 326 1.43 -34.46 -14.91
C ASN A 326 1.35 -34.44 -13.36
N SER A 327 0.27 -33.89 -12.80
CA SER A 327 0.09 -33.82 -11.35
C SER A 327 -0.12 -35.21 -10.74
N LEU A 328 -0.94 -36.06 -11.38
CA LEU A 328 -1.16 -37.44 -10.94
C LEU A 328 0.11 -38.30 -11.11
N GLY A 329 0.88 -38.06 -12.18
CA GLY A 329 2.18 -38.71 -12.40
C GLY A 329 3.17 -38.41 -11.28
N ILE A 330 3.27 -37.15 -10.85
CA ILE A 330 4.12 -36.74 -9.71
C ILE A 330 3.70 -37.45 -8.42
N LEU A 331 2.39 -37.48 -8.12
CA LEU A 331 1.85 -38.17 -6.96
C LEU A 331 2.17 -39.67 -6.99
N ARG A 332 2.01 -40.32 -8.15
CA ARG A 332 2.34 -41.74 -8.34
C ARG A 332 3.81 -42.02 -8.09
N THR A 333 4.71 -41.21 -8.67
CA THR A 333 6.15 -41.35 -8.47
C THR A 333 6.52 -41.18 -7.01
N ALA A 334 5.99 -40.14 -6.34
CA ALA A 334 6.26 -39.91 -4.92
C ALA A 334 5.81 -41.08 -4.04
N LEU A 335 4.63 -41.67 -4.33
CA LEU A 335 4.11 -42.82 -3.60
C LEU A 335 4.98 -44.08 -3.79
N LEU A 336 5.40 -44.36 -5.02
CA LEU A 336 6.30 -45.48 -5.32
C LEU A 336 7.67 -45.30 -4.64
N SER A 337 8.23 -44.09 -4.66
CA SER A 337 9.48 -43.77 -3.97
C SER A 337 9.37 -43.97 -2.45
N ALA A 338 8.27 -43.54 -1.84
CA ALA A 338 8.03 -43.73 -0.40
C ALA A 338 7.85 -45.21 -0.03
N TYR A 339 7.14 -45.97 -0.87
CA TYR A 339 6.95 -47.41 -0.68
C TYR A 339 8.29 -48.17 -0.77
N ASN A 340 9.06 -47.96 -1.84
CA ASN A 340 10.34 -48.63 -2.04
C ASN A 340 11.36 -48.30 -0.94
N TYR A 341 11.35 -47.06 -0.43
CA TYR A 341 12.21 -46.66 0.69
C TYR A 341 11.86 -47.41 1.98
N ASN A 342 10.57 -47.60 2.26
CA ASN A 342 10.12 -48.33 3.45
C ASN A 342 10.41 -49.83 3.34
N ASP A 343 10.28 -50.43 2.16
CA ASP A 343 10.60 -51.83 1.92
C ASP A 343 12.10 -52.12 2.14
N TYR A 344 12.98 -51.20 1.70
CA TYR A 344 14.42 -51.26 1.99
C TYR A 344 14.77 -51.11 3.48
N ARG A 345 13.95 -50.38 4.26
CA ARG A 345 14.13 -50.25 5.72
C ARG A 345 13.61 -51.45 6.50
N LEU A 346 12.61 -52.16 6.01
CA LEU A 346 12.03 -53.34 6.65
C LEU A 346 12.83 -54.63 6.36
N SER A 347 13.70 -54.59 5.35
CA SER A 347 14.59 -55.68 4.94
C SER A 347 16.02 -55.61 5.54
N LYS A 348 16.27 -54.66 6.44
CA LYS A 348 17.48 -54.55 7.28
C LYS A 348 17.13 -54.77 8.74
#